data_AF-A0A1Q7WZJ6-F1
#
_entry.id   AF-A0A1Q7WZJ6-F1
#
_cell.length_a   1.000
_cell.length_b   1.000
_cell.length_c   1.000
_cell.angle_alpha   90.00
_cell.angle_beta   90.00
_cell.angle_gamma   90.00
#
_symmetry.space_group_name_H-M   'P 1'
#
loop_
_entity.id
_entity.type
_entity.pdbx_description
1 polymer ?
#
loop_
_entity_poly.entity_id
_entity_poly.type
_entity_poly.pdbx_seq_one_letter_code
_entity_poly.pdbx_strand_id
1 'polypeptide(L)'
;MDPEELDRVEEGGRLDIGRFGGRERARHELPWSVIQLSRIRFGTIGPSNHFIELQQVDEVLDPEAAELLGLRAGQVTLQFHGGGGSLPGELGLLFGRRKRYPAAVRAQMAAQKPLYHFGRARSLEELRLRRALYFSRECPPVERDSGEGERLMLAAAMAMNYGFAFRLSTYASLREILRRSFGAVGARLVVDSPHNTIYEEYVDGRPALVHRHNSCRVYPARAQPGHPVFGRLGRPLLLPGTSRTSSYVCVPDWEAAHGLNSTCHGAGATISDLARRGLTGPDPHGRATLRFSYSSETPVEIPQLDDRGIDDVLHILSRNRIARPVARLRPFAVLN
;
A
#
# COMPACT_ATOMS: atom_id res chain seq x y z
N MET A 1 -12.35 5.48 15.66
CA MET A 1 -12.60 4.34 14.76
C MET A 1 -13.14 3.21 15.59
N ASP A 2 -13.99 2.42 14.98
CA ASP A 2 -14.50 1.17 15.57
C ASP A 2 -13.33 0.17 15.70
N PRO A 3 -13.12 -0.47 16.87
CA PRO A 3 -12.15 -1.55 17.01
C PRO A 3 -12.26 -2.64 15.94
N GLU A 4 -13.47 -2.97 15.48
CA GLU A 4 -13.69 -3.99 14.44
C GLU A 4 -13.13 -3.56 13.06
N GLU A 5 -12.97 -2.26 12.81
CA GLU A 5 -12.35 -1.76 11.57
C GLU A 5 -10.83 -1.90 11.60
N LEU A 6 -10.21 -1.84 12.79
CA LEU A 6 -8.76 -2.04 12.93
C LEU A 6 -8.35 -3.47 12.59
N ASP A 7 -9.22 -4.45 12.82
CA ASP A 7 -8.97 -5.84 12.42
C ASP A 7 -8.85 -6.00 10.90
N ARG A 8 -9.41 -5.06 10.13
CA ARG A 8 -9.31 -5.01 8.66
C ARG A 8 -8.10 -4.24 8.15
N VAL A 9 -7.34 -3.64 9.07
CA VAL A 9 -6.05 -3.00 8.80
C VAL A 9 -4.94 -4.02 9.01
N GLU A 10 -4.01 -4.08 8.06
CA GLU A 10 -2.83 -4.92 8.20
C GLU A 10 -2.07 -4.59 9.50
N GLU A 11 -1.65 -5.62 10.25
CA GLU A 11 -0.95 -5.47 11.54
C GLU A 11 -1.73 -4.60 12.56
N GLY A 12 -3.07 -4.54 12.46
CA GLY A 12 -3.92 -3.69 13.31
C GLY A 12 -3.61 -2.19 13.16
N GLY A 13 -2.92 -1.79 12.09
CA GLY A 13 -2.46 -0.43 11.86
C GLY A 13 -1.26 -0.01 12.71
N ARG A 14 -0.56 -0.94 13.37
CA ARG A 14 0.59 -0.63 14.21
C ARG A 14 1.55 -1.80 14.41
N LEU A 15 2.77 -1.62 13.91
CA LEU A 15 3.92 -2.47 14.24
C LEU A 15 4.51 -2.14 15.62
N ASP A 16 4.94 -3.17 16.32
CA ASP A 16 5.70 -3.01 17.56
C ASP A 16 7.14 -2.55 17.31
N ILE A 17 7.50 -1.47 18.00
CA ILE A 17 8.85 -0.90 18.00
C ILE A 17 9.58 -1.17 19.32
N GLY A 18 8.93 -1.77 20.32
CA GLY A 18 9.50 -2.04 21.64
C GLY A 18 10.79 -2.87 21.55
N ARG A 19 10.75 -3.93 20.74
CA ARG A 19 11.92 -4.77 20.41
C ARG A 19 13.08 -4.03 19.74
N PHE A 20 12.86 -2.83 19.23
CA PHE A 20 13.89 -1.98 18.62
C PHE A 20 14.23 -0.76 19.50
N GLY A 21 14.06 -0.85 20.82
CA GLY A 21 14.35 0.24 21.76
C GLY A 21 13.20 1.25 21.94
N GLY A 22 12.02 0.95 21.38
CA GLY A 22 10.78 1.65 21.67
C GLY A 22 10.75 3.12 21.27
N ARG A 23 9.85 3.87 21.94
CA ARG A 23 9.58 5.28 21.64
C ARG A 23 10.77 6.19 21.90
N GLU A 24 11.60 5.86 22.89
CA GLU A 24 12.78 6.65 23.24
C GLU A 24 13.80 6.60 22.11
N ARG A 25 14.22 5.39 21.71
CA ARG A 25 15.15 5.23 20.58
C ARG A 25 14.57 5.81 19.28
N ALA A 26 13.28 5.62 19.01
CA ALA A 26 12.61 6.22 17.85
C ALA A 26 12.75 7.75 17.80
N ARG A 27 12.53 8.44 18.93
CA ARG A 27 12.68 9.90 19.02
C ARG A 27 14.12 10.34 18.76
N HIS A 28 15.09 9.56 19.23
CA HIS A 28 16.49 9.83 18.95
C HIS A 28 16.81 9.58 17.47
N GLU A 29 16.40 8.46 16.88
CA GLU A 29 16.74 8.05 15.51
C GLU A 29 16.08 8.88 14.40
N LEU A 30 15.06 9.67 14.69
CA LEU A 30 14.43 10.55 13.71
C LEU A 30 15.11 11.93 13.68
N PRO A 31 15.65 12.39 12.53
CA PRO A 31 16.13 13.76 12.40
C PRO A 31 14.99 14.77 12.64
N TRP A 32 15.26 15.84 13.37
CA TRP A 32 14.26 16.85 13.73
C TRP A 32 13.53 17.44 12.50
N SER A 33 14.28 17.75 11.44
CA SER A 33 13.74 18.25 10.16
C SER A 33 12.73 17.28 9.53
N VAL A 34 13.00 15.97 9.58
CA VAL A 34 12.12 14.92 9.06
C VAL A 34 10.83 14.87 9.86
N ILE A 35 10.90 14.99 11.19
CA ILE A 35 9.73 15.03 12.06
C ILE A 35 8.85 16.24 11.70
N GLN A 36 9.42 17.44 11.63
CA GLN A 36 8.65 18.65 11.36
C GLN A 36 7.99 18.62 9.98
N LEU A 37 8.74 18.21 8.94
CA LEU A 37 8.20 18.08 7.60
C LEU A 37 7.07 17.05 7.53
N SER A 38 7.21 15.94 8.27
CA SER A 38 6.18 14.90 8.36
C SER A 38 4.93 15.40 9.07
N ARG A 39 5.06 16.20 10.12
CA ARG A 39 3.92 16.81 10.80
C ARG A 39 3.16 17.79 9.90
N ILE A 40 3.88 18.65 9.18
CA ILE A 40 3.26 19.67 8.30
C ILE A 40 2.53 19.03 7.12
N ARG A 41 3.04 17.91 6.59
CA ARG A 41 2.47 17.20 5.43
C ARG A 41 1.58 16.03 5.81
N PHE A 42 1.19 15.91 7.08
CA PHE A 42 0.32 14.82 7.50
C PHE A 42 -1.09 15.01 6.92
N GLY A 43 -1.67 13.94 6.36
CA GLY A 43 -2.98 13.97 5.72
C GLY A 43 -3.04 14.60 4.32
N THR A 44 -1.93 15.04 3.73
CA THR A 44 -1.94 15.65 2.37
C THR A 44 -1.80 14.61 1.27
N ILE A 45 -2.74 14.55 0.32
CA ILE A 45 -2.61 13.70 -0.87
C ILE A 45 -1.68 14.42 -1.85
N GLY A 46 -0.43 13.96 -1.96
CA GLY A 46 0.57 14.55 -2.87
C GLY A 46 0.36 14.12 -4.33
N PRO A 47 0.81 14.95 -5.30
CA PRO A 47 0.71 14.64 -6.73
C PRO A 47 1.63 13.45 -7.07
N SER A 48 1.03 12.29 -7.30
CA SER A 48 1.72 11.09 -7.78
C SER A 48 0.70 10.16 -8.44
N ASN A 49 0.91 8.85 -8.42
CA ASN A 49 -0.09 7.86 -8.86
C ASN A 49 -1.23 7.66 -7.83
N HIS A 50 -1.40 8.57 -6.88
CA HIS A 50 -2.46 8.51 -5.86
C HIS A 50 -3.81 8.88 -6.46
N PHE A 51 -4.87 8.25 -5.99
CA PHE A 51 -6.23 8.53 -6.43
C PHE A 51 -7.26 8.23 -5.35
N ILE A 52 -8.41 8.87 -5.48
CA ILE A 52 -9.67 8.46 -4.83
C ILE A 52 -10.63 8.10 -5.95
N GLU A 53 -11.17 6.88 -5.92
CA GLU A 53 -12.02 6.35 -6.98
C GLU A 53 -13.33 5.85 -6.38
N LEU A 54 -14.44 6.31 -6.95
CA LEU A 54 -15.76 5.74 -6.70
C LEU A 54 -16.03 4.68 -7.76
N GLN A 55 -16.43 3.51 -7.28
CA GLN A 55 -16.69 2.35 -8.10
C GLN A 55 -18.06 1.78 -7.76
N GLN A 56 -18.66 1.06 -8.70
CA GLN A 56 -19.83 0.22 -8.46
C GLN A 56 -19.40 -1.24 -8.46
N VAL A 57 -19.98 -2.05 -7.59
CA VAL A 57 -19.89 -3.52 -7.68
C VAL A 57 -20.68 -3.95 -8.91
N ASP A 58 -19.96 -4.16 -10.02
CA ASP A 58 -20.49 -4.51 -11.35
C ASP A 58 -21.01 -5.95 -11.33
N GLU A 59 -20.25 -6.85 -10.70
CA GLU A 59 -20.53 -8.28 -10.67
C GLU A 59 -20.04 -8.90 -9.36
N VAL A 60 -20.82 -9.85 -8.82
CA VAL A 60 -20.44 -10.69 -7.68
C VAL A 60 -20.08 -12.08 -8.22
N LEU A 61 -18.83 -12.50 -8.01
CA LEU A 61 -18.24 -13.72 -8.55
C LEU A 61 -18.22 -14.85 -7.51
N ASP A 62 -18.14 -14.50 -6.22
CA ASP A 62 -18.24 -15.43 -5.09
C ASP A 62 -19.30 -14.89 -4.10
N PRO A 63 -20.56 -15.34 -4.18
CA PRO A 63 -21.65 -14.80 -3.37
C PRO A 63 -21.45 -14.96 -1.86
N GLU A 64 -20.91 -16.10 -1.42
CA GLU A 64 -20.66 -16.37 0.01
C GLU A 64 -19.57 -15.43 0.55
N ALA A 65 -18.46 -15.30 -0.17
CA ALA A 65 -17.40 -14.38 0.23
C ALA A 65 -17.87 -12.91 0.16
N ALA A 66 -18.66 -12.54 -0.84
CA ALA A 66 -19.19 -11.20 -0.98
C ALA A 66 -20.13 -10.84 0.17
N GLU A 67 -21.04 -11.73 0.58
CA GLU A 67 -21.94 -11.52 1.71
C GLU A 67 -21.14 -11.27 3.01
N LEU A 68 -20.15 -12.12 3.30
CA LEU A 68 -19.28 -11.98 4.47
C LEU A 68 -18.44 -10.70 4.47
N LEU A 69 -18.09 -10.18 3.29
CA LEU A 69 -17.40 -8.90 3.14
C LEU A 69 -18.34 -7.69 3.09
N GLY A 70 -19.65 -7.91 3.05
CA GLY A 70 -20.65 -6.84 2.93
C GLY A 70 -20.68 -6.19 1.55
N LEU A 71 -20.39 -6.97 0.50
CA LEU A 71 -20.41 -6.59 -0.90
C LEU A 71 -21.67 -7.13 -1.58
N ARG A 72 -22.39 -6.26 -2.31
CA ARG A 72 -23.57 -6.63 -3.10
C ARG A 72 -23.53 -5.95 -4.47
N ALA A 73 -24.09 -6.60 -5.49
CA ALA A 73 -24.20 -6.01 -6.82
C ALA A 73 -24.89 -4.64 -6.78
N GLY A 74 -24.38 -3.70 -7.57
CA GLY A 74 -24.87 -2.32 -7.63
C GLY A 74 -24.43 -1.41 -6.48
N GLN A 75 -23.79 -1.94 -5.43
CA GLN A 75 -23.26 -1.13 -4.31
C GLN A 75 -22.14 -0.20 -4.78
N VAL A 76 -22.12 1.02 -4.26
CA VAL A 76 -20.99 1.95 -4.45
C VAL A 76 -19.90 1.66 -3.43
N THR A 77 -18.66 1.54 -3.90
CA THR A 77 -17.45 1.43 -3.10
C THR A 77 -16.56 2.65 -3.32
N LEU A 78 -15.74 2.98 -2.33
CA LEU A 78 -14.69 3.98 -2.45
C LEU A 78 -13.34 3.29 -2.27
N GLN A 79 -12.47 3.48 -3.24
CA GLN A 79 -11.08 3.04 -3.17
C GLN A 79 -10.16 4.25 -3.07
N PHE A 80 -9.27 4.22 -2.09
CA PHE A 80 -8.22 5.22 -1.93
C PHE A 80 -6.86 4.56 -2.11
N HIS A 81 -6.11 5.02 -3.11
CA HIS A 81 -4.71 4.66 -3.26
C HIS A 81 -3.86 5.86 -2.88
N GLY A 82 -3.14 5.74 -1.77
CA GLY A 82 -2.26 6.77 -1.26
C GLY A 82 -0.98 6.20 -0.68
N GLY A 83 0.08 6.99 -0.74
CA GLY A 83 1.37 6.67 -0.13
C GLY A 83 1.30 6.82 1.38
N GLY A 84 2.36 6.39 2.07
CA GLY A 84 2.50 6.57 3.51
C GLY A 84 2.88 7.99 3.94
N GLY A 85 2.56 9.03 3.16
CA GLY A 85 3.00 10.41 3.39
C GLY A 85 4.52 10.63 3.25
N SER A 86 5.05 11.70 3.87
CA SER A 86 6.45 12.12 3.66
C SER A 86 7.49 11.31 4.45
N LEU A 87 7.17 10.84 5.67
CA LEU A 87 8.13 10.14 6.53
C LEU A 87 8.78 8.91 5.87
N PRO A 88 8.02 7.97 5.25
CA PRO A 88 8.63 6.80 4.60
C PRO A 88 9.59 7.18 3.48
N GLY A 89 9.27 8.25 2.76
CA GLY A 89 10.11 8.77 1.69
C GLY A 89 11.45 9.29 2.19
N GLU A 90 11.41 10.09 3.27
CA GLU A 90 12.62 10.65 3.91
C GLU A 90 13.48 9.54 4.54
N LEU A 91 12.87 8.58 5.23
CA LEU A 91 13.59 7.43 5.79
C LEU A 91 14.20 6.56 4.68
N GLY A 92 13.47 6.34 3.58
CA GLY A 92 14.01 5.65 2.40
C GLY A 92 15.23 6.36 1.79
N LEU A 93 15.32 7.69 1.88
CA LEU A 93 16.51 8.45 1.45
C LEU A 93 17.68 8.33 2.43
N LEU A 94 17.40 8.24 3.74
CA LEU A 94 18.45 8.04 4.75
C LEU A 94 19.13 6.67 4.58
N PHE A 95 18.36 5.61 4.37
CA PHE A 95 18.90 4.24 4.33
C PHE A 95 19.16 3.72 2.90
N GLY A 96 18.58 4.35 1.88
CA GLY A 96 18.75 3.94 0.48
C GLY A 96 19.29 5.04 -0.42
N ARG A 97 19.49 4.71 -1.69
CA ARG A 97 19.86 5.67 -2.74
C ARG A 97 18.71 5.85 -3.71
N ARG A 98 17.86 6.86 -3.48
CA ARG A 98 16.76 7.16 -4.42
C ARG A 98 17.21 8.14 -5.50
N LYS A 99 17.04 7.73 -6.77
CA LYS A 99 17.46 8.52 -7.95
C LYS A 99 16.47 9.62 -8.34
N ARG A 100 15.18 9.44 -8.03
CA ARG A 100 14.09 10.35 -8.41
C ARG A 100 13.44 10.98 -7.18
N TYR A 101 13.82 12.24 -6.90
CA TYR A 101 13.24 13.12 -5.87
C TYR A 101 13.35 14.58 -6.31
N PRO A 102 12.45 15.48 -5.86
CA PRO A 102 12.56 16.92 -6.06
C PRO A 102 13.93 17.45 -5.63
N ALA A 103 14.46 18.43 -6.36
CA ALA A 103 15.80 18.96 -6.15
C ALA A 103 16.03 19.49 -4.73
N ALA A 104 15.02 20.16 -4.16
CA ALA A 104 15.06 20.66 -2.79
C ALA A 104 15.28 19.53 -1.76
N VAL A 105 14.57 18.41 -1.89
CA VAL A 105 14.72 17.24 -1.00
C VAL A 105 16.10 16.62 -1.18
N ARG A 106 16.63 16.55 -2.41
CA ARG A 106 18.00 16.03 -2.63
C ARG A 106 19.05 16.93 -1.97
N ALA A 107 18.91 18.25 -2.07
CA ALA A 107 19.82 19.20 -1.44
C ALA A 107 19.79 19.08 0.08
N GLN A 108 18.59 19.00 0.67
CA GLN A 108 18.41 18.73 2.10
C GLN A 108 19.10 17.42 2.51
N MET A 109 18.86 16.33 1.77
CA MET A 109 19.41 15.01 2.09
C MET A 109 20.93 14.93 1.91
N ALA A 110 21.52 15.71 1.01
CA ALA A 110 22.97 15.78 0.83
C ALA A 110 23.68 16.25 2.12
N ALA A 111 23.05 17.13 2.90
CA ALA A 111 23.55 17.55 4.21
C ALA A 111 23.07 16.61 5.33
N GLN A 112 21.78 16.27 5.35
CA GLN A 112 21.17 15.54 6.46
C GLN A 112 21.66 14.09 6.57
N LYS A 113 21.88 13.40 5.45
CA LYS A 113 22.27 11.98 5.46
C LYS A 113 23.67 11.75 6.05
N PRO A 114 24.72 12.51 5.68
CA PRO A 114 26.01 12.46 6.38
C PRO A 114 25.91 12.79 7.86
N LEU A 115 25.18 13.86 8.22
CA LEU A 115 25.00 14.24 9.63
C LEU A 115 24.33 13.12 10.43
N TYR A 116 23.30 12.49 9.86
CA TYR A 116 22.57 11.39 10.48
C TYR A 116 23.46 10.16 10.71
N HIS A 117 24.22 9.73 9.70
CA HIS A 117 25.00 8.49 9.79
C HIS A 117 26.36 8.67 10.46
N PHE A 118 27.06 9.78 10.24
CA PHE A 118 28.41 9.98 10.78
C PHE A 118 28.41 10.75 12.10
N GLY A 119 27.46 11.65 12.33
CA GLY A 119 27.38 12.44 13.57
C GLY A 119 27.11 11.61 14.83
N ARG A 120 26.77 10.33 14.67
CA ARG A 120 26.47 9.40 15.77
C ARG A 120 27.27 8.10 15.70
N ALA A 121 28.29 8.03 14.84
CA ALA A 121 29.18 6.87 14.84
C ALA A 121 30.07 6.94 16.10
N ARG A 122 30.17 5.84 16.84
CA ARG A 122 30.94 5.73 18.09
C ARG A 122 32.35 5.19 17.86
N SER A 123 32.63 4.65 16.67
CA SER A 123 33.94 4.13 16.30
C SER A 123 34.27 4.38 14.83
N LEU A 124 35.56 4.27 14.48
CA LEU A 124 36.03 4.31 13.09
C LEU A 124 35.48 3.14 12.26
N GLU A 125 35.28 1.99 12.89
CA GLU A 125 34.68 0.81 12.26
C GLU A 125 33.23 1.09 11.86
N GLU A 126 32.42 1.65 12.77
CA GLU A 126 31.03 2.02 12.51
C GLU A 126 30.93 3.09 11.42
N LEU A 127 31.85 4.06 11.40
CA LEU A 127 31.92 5.06 10.34
C LEU A 127 32.19 4.43 8.96
N ARG A 128 33.16 3.50 8.90
CA ARG A 128 33.48 2.76 7.66
C ARG A 128 32.30 1.89 7.21
N LEU A 129 31.66 1.19 8.13
CA LEU A 129 30.48 0.36 7.87
C LEU A 129 29.33 1.22 7.30
N ARG A 130 28.93 2.30 7.98
CA ARG A 130 27.84 3.18 7.54
C ARG A 130 28.14 3.84 6.20
N ARG A 131 29.40 4.17 5.92
CA ARG A 131 29.83 4.66 4.60
C ARG A 131 29.61 3.59 3.53
N ALA A 132 30.04 2.35 3.80
CA ALA A 132 29.87 1.22 2.88
C ALA A 132 28.38 0.89 2.64
N LEU A 133 27.55 0.94 3.68
CA LEU A 133 26.12 0.62 3.57
C LEU A 133 25.31 1.72 2.85
N TYR A 134 25.40 2.97 3.32
CA TYR A 134 24.42 4.01 2.94
C TYR A 134 24.91 5.00 1.89
N PHE A 135 26.21 4.99 1.59
CA PHE A 135 26.81 5.86 0.58
C PHE A 135 27.39 5.07 -0.61
N SER A 136 27.21 3.75 -0.64
CA SER A 136 27.51 2.94 -1.82
C SER A 136 26.58 3.30 -2.99
N ARG A 137 27.07 3.03 -4.20
CA ARG A 137 26.23 3.10 -5.41
C ARG A 137 25.30 1.89 -5.53
N GLU A 138 25.65 0.81 -4.84
CA GLU A 138 24.92 -0.45 -4.75
C GLU A 138 23.90 -0.42 -3.59
N CYS A 139 23.18 -1.53 -3.40
CA CYS A 139 22.27 -1.74 -2.29
C CYS A 139 22.80 -2.93 -1.45
N PRO A 140 23.89 -2.74 -0.69
CA PRO A 140 24.50 -3.84 0.06
C PRO A 140 23.54 -4.37 1.13
N PRO A 141 23.58 -5.68 1.43
CA PRO A 141 22.78 -6.24 2.50
C PRO A 141 23.23 -5.67 3.86
N VAL A 142 22.26 -5.48 4.76
CA VAL A 142 22.51 -5.10 6.16
C VAL A 142 22.26 -6.33 7.01
N GLU A 143 23.24 -6.71 7.83
CA GLU A 143 23.12 -7.85 8.73
C GLU A 143 21.99 -7.60 9.76
N ARG A 144 21.02 -8.51 9.84
CA ARG A 144 19.77 -8.28 10.60
C ARG A 144 20.03 -8.12 12.08
N ASP A 145 20.92 -8.92 12.66
CA ASP A 145 21.20 -8.92 14.10
C ASP A 145 22.33 -7.94 14.50
N SER A 146 22.69 -7.04 13.58
CA SER A 146 23.61 -5.94 13.86
C SER A 146 22.88 -4.70 14.37
N GLY A 147 23.62 -3.79 15.01
CA GLY A 147 23.07 -2.48 15.40
C GLY A 147 22.51 -1.68 14.22
N GLU A 148 23.08 -1.85 13.02
CA GLU A 148 22.57 -1.23 11.77
C GLU A 148 21.31 -1.91 11.26
N GLY A 149 21.20 -3.24 11.40
CA GLY A 149 19.99 -4.00 11.11
C GLY A 149 18.82 -3.53 11.98
N GLU A 150 19.04 -3.37 13.28
CA GLU A 150 18.03 -2.81 14.18
C GLU A 150 17.65 -1.37 13.84
N ARG A 151 18.61 -0.52 13.46
CA ARG A 151 18.33 0.87 13.03
C ARG A 151 17.45 0.90 11.79
N LEU A 152 17.75 0.04 10.81
CA LEU A 152 16.96 -0.08 9.60
C LEU A 152 15.55 -0.61 9.88
N MET A 153 15.42 -1.65 10.72
CA MET A 153 14.12 -2.21 11.09
C MET A 153 13.27 -1.24 11.90
N LEU A 154 13.87 -0.47 12.82
CA LEU A 154 13.18 0.61 13.51
C LEU A 154 12.69 1.68 12.53
N ALA A 155 13.52 2.11 11.57
CA ALA A 155 13.13 3.07 10.55
C ALA A 155 11.99 2.53 9.66
N ALA A 156 12.06 1.27 9.24
CA ALA A 156 10.98 0.60 8.50
C ALA A 156 9.68 0.55 9.31
N ALA A 157 9.75 0.17 10.59
CA ALA A 157 8.58 0.12 11.46
C ALA A 157 7.96 1.51 11.71
N MET A 158 8.79 2.54 11.90
CA MET A 158 8.32 3.93 12.02
C MET A 158 7.66 4.42 10.73
N ALA A 159 8.24 4.11 9.57
CA ALA A 159 7.66 4.44 8.27
C ALA A 159 6.28 3.79 8.09
N MET A 160 6.17 2.50 8.42
CA MET A 160 4.90 1.77 8.37
C MET A 160 3.86 2.32 9.32
N ASN A 161 4.20 2.57 10.59
CA ASN A 161 3.30 3.15 11.58
C ASN A 161 2.79 4.53 11.18
N TYR A 162 3.65 5.37 10.64
CA TYR A 162 3.25 6.66 10.10
C TYR A 162 2.32 6.47 8.88
N GLY A 163 2.63 5.52 7.99
CA GLY A 163 1.80 5.18 6.85
C GLY A 163 0.40 4.69 7.24
N PHE A 164 0.29 3.84 8.26
CA PHE A 164 -0.99 3.41 8.82
C PHE A 164 -1.77 4.59 9.38
N ALA A 165 -1.16 5.39 10.26
CA ALA A 165 -1.79 6.57 10.82
C ALA A 165 -2.28 7.55 9.73
N PHE A 166 -1.47 7.73 8.68
CA PHE A 166 -1.81 8.57 7.53
C PHE A 166 -3.06 8.05 6.82
N ARG A 167 -3.07 6.77 6.41
CA ARG A 167 -4.22 6.18 5.70
C ARG A 167 -5.48 6.12 6.57
N LEU A 168 -5.35 5.84 7.86
CA LEU A 168 -6.48 5.81 8.79
C LEU A 168 -7.08 7.20 9.02
N SER A 169 -6.25 8.24 9.08
CA SER A 169 -6.73 9.63 9.14
C SER A 169 -7.46 10.03 7.86
N THR A 170 -6.89 9.70 6.69
CA THR A 170 -7.55 9.92 5.40
C THR A 170 -8.85 9.14 5.28
N TYR A 171 -8.88 7.88 5.70
CA TYR A 171 -10.08 7.05 5.75
C TYR A 171 -11.17 7.69 6.62
N ALA A 172 -10.85 8.14 7.83
CA ALA A 172 -11.80 8.84 8.70
C ALA A 172 -12.37 10.12 8.05
N SER A 173 -11.52 10.86 7.34
CA SER A 173 -11.93 12.08 6.62
C SER A 173 -12.84 11.76 5.44
N LEU A 174 -12.52 10.72 4.67
CA LEU A 174 -13.32 10.25 3.54
C LEU A 174 -14.69 9.74 4.00
N ARG A 175 -14.78 9.02 5.12
CA ARG A 175 -16.07 8.62 5.69
C ARG A 175 -16.95 9.82 6.05
N GLU A 176 -16.36 10.84 6.66
CA GLU A 176 -17.10 12.04 7.01
C GLU A 176 -17.60 12.78 5.77
N ILE A 177 -16.77 12.84 4.70
CA ILE A 177 -17.19 13.37 3.40
C ILE A 177 -18.34 12.55 2.83
N LEU A 178 -18.22 11.21 2.79
CA LEU A 178 -19.28 10.32 2.29
C LEU A 178 -20.60 10.50 3.08
N ARG A 179 -20.50 10.66 4.40
CA ARG A 179 -21.66 10.90 5.27
C ARG A 179 -22.34 12.23 4.95
N ARG A 180 -21.57 13.32 4.79
CA ARG A 180 -22.11 14.66 4.49
C ARG A 180 -22.68 14.77 3.08
N SER A 181 -21.99 14.19 2.10
CA SER A 181 -22.34 14.32 0.69
C SER A 181 -23.42 13.34 0.25
N PHE A 182 -23.44 12.12 0.80
CA PHE A 182 -24.33 11.04 0.33
C PHE A 182 -25.20 10.43 1.43
N GLY A 183 -25.13 10.93 2.68
CA GLY A 183 -25.86 10.32 3.80
C GLY A 183 -25.36 8.91 4.17
N ALA A 184 -24.15 8.53 3.74
CA ALA A 184 -23.60 7.19 3.89
C ALA A 184 -23.12 6.89 5.32
N VAL A 185 -24.05 6.73 6.26
CA VAL A 185 -23.76 6.43 7.68
C VAL A 185 -23.18 5.04 7.93
N GLY A 186 -23.33 4.12 6.98
CA GLY A 186 -22.91 2.71 7.10
C GLY A 186 -21.63 2.34 6.34
N ALA A 187 -20.82 3.30 5.89
CA ALA A 187 -19.57 3.02 5.19
C ALA A 187 -18.58 2.31 6.14
N ARG A 188 -18.07 1.14 5.71
CA ARG A 188 -17.19 0.24 6.48
C ARG A 188 -15.93 -0.04 5.66
N LEU A 189 -14.80 -0.24 6.34
CA LEU A 189 -13.56 -0.66 5.68
C LEU A 189 -13.73 -2.10 5.17
N VAL A 190 -13.38 -2.39 3.92
CA VAL A 190 -13.31 -3.78 3.44
C VAL A 190 -11.93 -4.35 3.79
N VAL A 191 -10.87 -3.66 3.36
CA VAL A 191 -9.47 -4.00 3.62
C VAL A 191 -8.56 -2.78 3.47
N ASP A 192 -7.48 -2.73 4.24
CA ASP A 192 -6.29 -1.91 3.99
C ASP A 192 -5.11 -2.81 3.57
N SER A 193 -4.46 -2.47 2.45
CA SER A 193 -3.43 -3.33 1.83
C SER A 193 -2.17 -2.52 1.46
N PRO A 194 -1.19 -2.43 2.38
CA PRO A 194 0.15 -1.94 2.06
C PRO A 194 0.83 -2.83 1.02
N HIS A 195 1.61 -2.22 0.12
CA HIS A 195 2.30 -2.92 -0.96
C HIS A 195 3.82 -2.64 -1.03
N ASN A 196 4.35 -1.99 0.02
CA ASN A 196 5.77 -1.69 0.18
C ASN A 196 6.14 -1.90 1.65
N THR A 197 6.61 -3.10 1.97
CA THR A 197 6.80 -3.55 3.36
C THR A 197 8.08 -4.36 3.52
N ILE A 198 8.61 -4.36 4.75
CA ILE A 198 9.65 -5.30 5.19
C ILE A 198 9.16 -5.84 6.53
N TYR A 199 8.76 -7.09 6.54
CA TYR A 199 8.24 -7.75 7.74
C TYR A 199 9.07 -8.96 8.13
N GLU A 200 9.07 -9.24 9.43
CA GLU A 200 9.54 -10.51 9.95
C GLU A 200 8.37 -11.49 9.94
N GLU A 201 8.55 -12.60 9.24
CA GLU A 201 7.53 -13.61 9.03
C GLU A 201 8.13 -15.01 9.18
N TYR A 202 7.28 -16.02 9.23
CA TYR A 202 7.69 -17.41 9.12
C TYR A 202 7.46 -17.91 7.69
N VAL A 203 8.52 -18.40 7.06
CA VAL A 203 8.50 -19.05 5.74
C VAL A 203 9.00 -20.47 5.95
N ASP A 204 8.17 -21.46 5.62
CA ASP A 204 8.45 -22.89 5.82
C ASP A 204 8.94 -23.22 7.24
N GLY A 205 8.31 -22.60 8.24
CA GLY A 205 8.64 -22.79 9.66
C GLY A 205 9.90 -22.08 10.13
N ARG A 206 10.56 -21.27 9.30
CA ARG A 206 11.77 -20.53 9.64
C ARG A 206 11.51 -19.02 9.68
N PRO A 207 12.12 -18.27 10.61
CA PRO A 207 12.04 -16.81 10.60
C PRO A 207 12.74 -16.26 9.35
N ALA A 208 12.09 -15.30 8.69
CA ALA A 208 12.61 -14.64 7.49
C ALA A 208 12.18 -13.17 7.48
N LEU A 209 13.00 -12.33 6.82
CA LEU A 209 12.61 -10.98 6.44
C LEU A 209 12.02 -11.02 5.04
N VAL A 210 10.72 -10.78 4.92
CA VAL A 210 10.05 -10.73 3.63
C VAL A 210 9.97 -9.29 3.16
N HIS A 211 10.74 -8.99 2.11
CA HIS A 211 10.78 -7.69 1.45
C HIS A 211 9.75 -7.66 0.33
N ARG A 212 8.78 -6.76 0.41
CA ARG A 212 7.77 -6.55 -0.61
C ARG A 212 7.91 -5.16 -1.20
N HIS A 213 8.10 -5.08 -2.51
CA HIS A 213 8.10 -3.84 -3.26
C HIS A 213 7.13 -3.95 -4.42
N ASN A 214 6.09 -3.13 -4.42
CA ASN A 214 4.98 -3.23 -5.36
C ASN A 214 4.33 -4.64 -5.34
N SER A 215 4.26 -5.25 -4.15
CA SER A 215 3.58 -6.51 -3.90
C SER A 215 2.88 -6.47 -2.53
N CYS A 216 1.73 -7.13 -2.43
CA CYS A 216 0.92 -7.16 -1.22
C CYS A 216 1.14 -8.47 -0.47
N ARG A 217 1.06 -8.42 0.87
CA ARG A 217 1.03 -9.62 1.70
C ARG A 217 -0.33 -10.31 1.58
N VAL A 218 -0.31 -11.63 1.56
CA VAL A 218 -1.49 -12.49 1.52
C VAL A 218 -1.63 -13.17 2.88
N TYR A 219 -2.77 -13.02 3.54
CA TYR A 219 -3.05 -13.72 4.79
C TYR A 219 -4.09 -14.82 4.57
N PRO A 220 -3.68 -16.08 4.42
CA PRO A 220 -4.64 -17.17 4.22
C PRO A 220 -5.53 -17.35 5.45
N ALA A 221 -6.68 -18.00 5.27
CA ALA A 221 -7.65 -18.24 6.34
C ALA A 221 -7.03 -18.90 7.58
N ARG A 222 -6.16 -19.91 7.35
CA ARG A 222 -5.40 -20.63 8.39
C ARG A 222 -4.51 -19.75 9.27
N ALA A 223 -4.12 -18.56 8.80
CA ALA A 223 -3.30 -17.63 9.57
C ALA A 223 -4.14 -16.81 10.59
N GLN A 224 -5.47 -16.88 10.51
CA GLN A 224 -6.39 -16.09 11.35
C GLN A 224 -7.60 -16.92 11.83
N PRO A 225 -7.39 -18.11 12.43
CA PRO A 225 -8.48 -19.05 12.74
C PRO A 225 -9.55 -18.47 13.69
N GLY A 226 -9.20 -17.49 14.53
CA GLY A 226 -10.11 -16.86 15.47
C GLY A 226 -10.93 -15.68 14.92
N HIS A 227 -10.64 -15.20 13.71
CA HIS A 227 -11.37 -14.05 13.15
C HIS A 227 -12.67 -14.52 12.47
N PRO A 228 -13.84 -13.93 12.77
CA PRO A 228 -15.14 -14.44 12.30
C PRO A 228 -15.29 -14.51 10.77
N VAL A 229 -14.76 -13.50 10.06
CA VAL A 229 -14.73 -13.46 8.59
C VAL A 229 -13.42 -14.03 8.02
N PHE A 230 -12.28 -13.49 8.41
CA PHE A 230 -10.97 -13.84 7.82
C PHE A 230 -10.45 -15.22 8.23
N GLY A 231 -10.98 -15.86 9.28
CA GLY A 231 -10.69 -17.27 9.59
C GLY A 231 -11.33 -18.25 8.61
N ARG A 232 -12.33 -17.79 7.83
CA ARG A 232 -12.96 -18.56 6.74
C ARG A 232 -12.37 -18.19 5.38
N LEU A 233 -12.23 -16.89 5.10
CA LEU A 233 -11.87 -16.39 3.78
C LEU A 233 -10.37 -16.11 3.59
N GLY A 234 -9.64 -15.84 4.68
CA GLY A 234 -8.40 -15.05 4.63
C GLY A 234 -8.68 -13.55 4.56
N ARG A 235 -7.63 -12.71 4.66
CA ARG A 235 -7.80 -11.26 4.45
C ARG A 235 -8.03 -10.98 2.96
N PRO A 236 -9.02 -10.16 2.60
CA PRO A 236 -9.24 -9.74 1.23
C PRO A 236 -8.01 -9.09 0.62
N LEU A 237 -7.94 -9.13 -0.70
CA LEU A 237 -6.89 -8.52 -1.52
C LEU A 237 -7.57 -7.58 -2.51
N LEU A 238 -6.89 -6.48 -2.84
CA LEU A 238 -7.31 -5.60 -3.92
C LEU A 238 -6.42 -5.86 -5.13
N LEU A 239 -7.04 -6.13 -6.27
CA LEU A 239 -6.40 -6.11 -7.57
C LEU A 239 -6.89 -4.87 -8.34
N PRO A 240 -6.26 -3.70 -8.14
CA PRO A 240 -6.64 -2.50 -8.85
C PRO A 240 -6.29 -2.55 -10.33
N GLY A 241 -7.21 -2.07 -11.16
CA GLY A 241 -6.97 -1.73 -12.56
C GLY A 241 -6.50 -0.29 -12.71
N THR A 242 -7.20 0.44 -13.58
CA THR A 242 -7.00 1.88 -13.82
C THR A 242 -8.34 2.60 -13.72
N SER A 243 -8.35 3.93 -13.78
CA SER A 243 -9.61 4.69 -13.86
C SER A 243 -10.42 4.45 -15.15
N ARG A 244 -9.90 3.64 -16.07
CA ARG A 244 -10.54 3.29 -17.35
C ARG A 244 -10.87 1.80 -17.46
N THR A 245 -10.66 1.00 -16.43
CA THR A 245 -10.93 -0.45 -16.42
C THR A 245 -11.49 -0.88 -15.08
N SER A 246 -11.97 -2.12 -14.97
CA SER A 246 -12.34 -2.68 -13.67
C SER A 246 -11.16 -2.90 -12.72
N SER A 247 -11.51 -3.05 -11.45
CA SER A 247 -10.69 -3.58 -10.36
C SER A 247 -11.38 -4.81 -9.76
N TYR A 248 -10.69 -5.59 -8.95
CA TYR A 248 -11.28 -6.73 -8.24
C TYR A 248 -11.02 -6.70 -6.74
N VAL A 249 -12.02 -7.12 -5.97
CA VAL A 249 -11.81 -7.65 -4.62
C VAL A 249 -11.59 -9.15 -4.77
N CYS A 250 -10.50 -9.64 -4.20
CA CYS A 250 -10.15 -11.06 -4.20
C CYS A 250 -10.02 -11.58 -2.77
N VAL A 251 -10.01 -12.90 -2.61
CA VAL A 251 -9.61 -13.57 -1.37
C VAL A 251 -8.41 -14.48 -1.63
N PRO A 252 -7.58 -14.75 -0.61
CA PRO A 252 -6.44 -15.65 -0.71
C PRO A 252 -6.85 -17.06 -1.17
N ASP A 253 -5.92 -17.70 -1.86
CA ASP A 253 -6.01 -19.11 -2.21
C ASP A 253 -4.74 -19.85 -1.74
N TRP A 254 -4.75 -21.18 -1.68
CA TRP A 254 -3.80 -21.96 -0.88
C TRP A 254 -2.35 -21.92 -1.40
N GLU A 255 -2.13 -21.70 -2.71
CA GLU A 255 -0.79 -21.67 -3.33
C GLU A 255 -0.05 -20.34 -3.14
N ALA A 256 -0.68 -19.32 -2.53
CA ALA A 256 0.00 -18.06 -2.20
C ALA A 256 1.25 -18.27 -1.33
N ALA A 257 1.30 -19.37 -0.57
CA ALA A 257 2.44 -19.75 0.27
C ALA A 257 3.75 -19.89 -0.53
N HIS A 258 3.70 -20.45 -1.74
CA HIS A 258 4.89 -20.61 -2.59
C HIS A 258 5.48 -19.26 -3.04
N GLY A 259 4.66 -18.21 -3.09
CA GLY A 259 5.09 -16.83 -3.38
C GLY A 259 5.46 -16.02 -2.13
N LEU A 260 5.94 -16.66 -1.06
CA LEU A 260 6.19 -16.01 0.24
C LEU A 260 4.94 -15.30 0.80
N ASN A 261 3.76 -15.92 0.60
CA ASN A 261 2.46 -15.32 0.92
C ASN A 261 2.33 -13.91 0.32
N SER A 262 2.57 -13.78 -0.99
CA SER A 262 2.54 -12.49 -1.69
C SER A 262 1.74 -12.54 -2.98
N THR A 263 1.20 -11.39 -3.38
CA THR A 263 0.53 -11.17 -4.66
C THR A 263 0.94 -9.83 -5.28
N CYS A 264 0.59 -9.59 -6.54
CA CYS A 264 0.81 -8.29 -7.17
C CYS A 264 -0.08 -7.21 -6.51
N HIS A 265 0.33 -5.94 -6.64
CA HIS A 265 -0.39 -4.80 -6.08
C HIS A 265 -1.43 -4.18 -7.03
N GLY A 266 -1.54 -4.69 -8.26
CA GLY A 266 -2.37 -4.11 -9.33
C GLY A 266 -1.97 -4.56 -10.73
N ALA A 267 -2.82 -4.24 -11.70
CA ALA A 267 -2.65 -4.58 -13.11
C ALA A 267 -2.32 -3.38 -14.01
N GLY A 268 -2.18 -2.17 -13.46
CA GLY A 268 -2.03 -0.93 -14.24
C GLY A 268 -0.89 -0.95 -15.26
N ALA A 269 0.24 -1.61 -14.95
CA ALA A 269 1.37 -1.75 -15.86
C ALA A 269 1.03 -2.65 -17.08
N THR A 270 0.37 -3.79 -16.83
CA THR A 270 -0.11 -4.70 -17.87
C THR A 270 -1.15 -4.04 -18.77
N ILE A 271 -2.13 -3.35 -18.17
CA ILE A 271 -3.16 -2.61 -18.89
C ILE A 271 -2.53 -1.54 -19.78
N SER A 272 -1.57 -0.77 -19.24
CA SER A 272 -0.86 0.27 -20.00
C SER A 272 -0.02 -0.31 -21.14
N ASP A 273 0.60 -1.47 -20.94
CA ASP A 273 1.36 -2.17 -21.99
C ASP A 273 0.46 -2.62 -23.14
N LEU A 274 -0.65 -3.29 -22.84
CA LEU A 274 -1.61 -3.74 -23.83
C LEU A 274 -2.22 -2.56 -24.59
N ALA A 275 -2.56 -1.47 -23.90
CA ALA A 275 -3.05 -0.23 -24.51
C ALA A 275 -2.07 0.35 -25.52
N ARG A 276 -0.79 0.50 -25.11
CA ARG A 276 0.28 1.01 -25.97
C ARG A 276 0.53 0.11 -27.20
N ARG A 277 0.30 -1.19 -27.07
CA ARG A 277 0.45 -2.18 -28.16
C ARG A 277 -0.80 -2.32 -29.02
N GLY A 278 -1.88 -1.58 -28.75
CA GLY A 278 -3.14 -1.67 -29.47
C GLY A 278 -3.89 -3.00 -29.26
N LEU A 279 -3.64 -3.67 -28.14
CA LEU A 279 -4.22 -4.98 -27.80
C LEU A 279 -5.45 -4.90 -26.88
N THR A 280 -5.83 -3.68 -26.48
CA THR A 280 -7.09 -3.35 -25.80
C THR A 280 -7.93 -2.47 -26.72
N GLY A 281 -9.25 -2.68 -26.69
CA GLY A 281 -10.25 -1.91 -27.40
C GLY A 281 -11.04 -0.97 -26.47
N PRO A 282 -12.00 -0.23 -27.04
CA PRO A 282 -12.98 0.52 -26.24
C PRO A 282 -13.82 -0.45 -25.40
N ASP A 283 -14.32 0.04 -24.26
CA ASP A 283 -15.31 -0.70 -23.48
C ASP A 283 -16.52 -1.09 -24.36
N PRO A 284 -16.91 -2.37 -24.42
CA PRO A 284 -18.00 -2.83 -25.29
C PRO A 284 -19.37 -2.24 -24.93
N HIS A 285 -19.52 -1.68 -23.72
CA HIS A 285 -20.74 -1.02 -23.27
C HIS A 285 -20.70 0.50 -23.41
N GLY A 286 -19.62 1.07 -23.97
CA GLY A 286 -19.48 2.51 -24.19
C GLY A 286 -19.41 3.32 -22.89
N ARG A 287 -18.99 2.71 -21.78
CA ARG A 287 -18.92 3.38 -20.47
C ARG A 287 -17.79 4.40 -20.42
N ALA A 288 -17.93 5.36 -19.52
CA ALA A 288 -16.93 6.37 -19.24
C ALA A 288 -16.78 6.62 -17.74
N THR A 289 -15.65 7.21 -17.35
CA THR A 289 -15.35 7.62 -15.97
C THR A 289 -15.26 9.13 -15.92
N LEU A 290 -15.85 9.77 -14.91
CA LEU A 290 -15.64 11.19 -14.64
C LEU A 290 -14.28 11.39 -13.94
N ARG A 291 -13.36 12.10 -14.59
CA ARG A 291 -12.05 12.42 -14.02
C ARG A 291 -12.02 13.86 -13.50
N PHE A 292 -11.88 13.99 -12.19
CA PHE A 292 -11.63 15.23 -11.47
C PHE A 292 -10.12 15.43 -11.31
N SER A 293 -9.66 16.68 -11.35
CA SER A 293 -8.27 17.05 -11.07
C SER A 293 -8.20 18.09 -9.97
N TYR A 294 -7.04 18.24 -9.34
CA TYR A 294 -6.80 19.30 -8.34
C TYR A 294 -6.76 20.72 -8.93
N SER A 295 -6.79 20.85 -10.26
CA SER A 295 -6.60 22.12 -10.97
C SER A 295 -7.87 22.62 -11.68
N SER A 296 -8.95 21.84 -11.67
CA SER A 296 -10.19 22.14 -12.39
C SER A 296 -11.39 21.73 -11.58
N GLU A 297 -12.41 22.59 -11.52
CA GLU A 297 -13.68 22.28 -10.88
C GLU A 297 -14.57 21.39 -11.76
N THR A 298 -14.42 21.48 -13.08
CA THR A 298 -15.20 20.69 -14.04
C THR A 298 -14.50 19.35 -14.32
N PRO A 299 -15.18 18.20 -14.11
CA PRO A 299 -14.62 16.90 -14.47
C PRO A 299 -14.59 16.71 -15.99
N VAL A 300 -13.66 15.87 -16.45
CA VAL A 300 -13.57 15.42 -17.83
C VAL A 300 -14.04 13.98 -17.93
N GLU A 301 -14.96 13.70 -18.84
CA GLU A 301 -15.38 12.34 -19.14
C GLU A 301 -14.30 11.62 -19.95
N ILE A 302 -13.82 10.48 -19.45
CA ILE A 302 -12.81 9.65 -20.11
C ILE A 302 -13.43 8.30 -20.51
N PRO A 303 -13.43 7.93 -21.80
CA PRO A 303 -13.96 6.63 -22.24
C PRO A 303 -13.21 5.47 -21.60
N GLN A 304 -13.92 4.43 -21.17
CA GLN A 304 -13.28 3.23 -20.63
C GLN A 304 -12.69 2.34 -21.73
N LEU A 305 -11.82 1.44 -21.31
CA LEU A 305 -11.22 0.38 -22.12
C LEU A 305 -11.88 -0.96 -21.77
N ASP A 306 -11.68 -1.97 -22.62
CA ASP A 306 -12.00 -3.34 -22.24
C ASP A 306 -11.15 -3.82 -21.04
N ASP A 307 -11.64 -4.88 -20.39
CA ASP A 307 -11.00 -5.42 -19.19
C ASP A 307 -9.93 -6.47 -19.48
N ARG A 308 -9.51 -6.66 -20.74
CA ARG A 308 -8.57 -7.74 -21.10
C ARG A 308 -7.31 -7.71 -20.25
N GLY A 309 -6.75 -6.53 -20.00
CA GLY A 309 -5.51 -6.40 -19.22
C GLY A 309 -5.66 -6.73 -17.73
N ILE A 310 -6.79 -6.39 -17.11
CA ILE A 310 -7.05 -6.74 -15.70
C ILE A 310 -7.41 -8.23 -15.60
N ASP A 311 -8.15 -8.77 -16.57
CA ASP A 311 -8.58 -10.16 -16.63
C ASP A 311 -7.41 -11.11 -16.89
N ASP A 312 -6.44 -10.73 -17.73
CA ASP A 312 -5.20 -11.49 -17.93
C ASP A 312 -4.42 -11.64 -16.62
N VAL A 313 -4.32 -10.57 -15.82
CA VAL A 313 -3.66 -10.62 -14.51
C VAL A 313 -4.45 -11.47 -13.52
N LEU A 314 -5.77 -11.30 -13.46
CA LEU A 314 -6.64 -12.10 -12.60
C LEU A 314 -6.57 -13.60 -12.97
N HIS A 315 -6.51 -13.91 -14.27
CA HIS A 315 -6.38 -15.29 -14.76
C HIS A 315 -5.08 -15.92 -14.27
N ILE A 316 -3.95 -15.19 -14.32
CA ILE A 316 -2.67 -15.66 -13.79
C ILE A 316 -2.79 -15.95 -12.28
N LEU A 317 -3.36 -15.03 -11.50
CA LEU A 317 -3.52 -15.22 -10.06
C LEU A 317 -4.41 -16.42 -9.72
N SER A 318 -5.52 -16.57 -10.44
CA SER A 318 -6.51 -17.64 -10.22
C SER A 318 -5.96 -18.99 -10.65
N ARG A 319 -5.32 -19.07 -11.83
CA ARG A 319 -4.71 -20.30 -12.37
C ARG A 319 -3.60 -20.82 -11.47
N ASN A 320 -2.80 -19.93 -10.89
CA ASN A 320 -1.75 -20.29 -9.94
C ASN A 320 -2.27 -20.40 -8.49
N ARG A 321 -3.59 -20.32 -8.28
CA ARG A 321 -4.26 -20.46 -6.97
C ARG A 321 -3.64 -19.58 -5.88
N ILE A 322 -3.25 -18.36 -6.27
CA ILE A 322 -2.74 -17.30 -5.39
C ILE A 322 -3.90 -16.52 -4.78
N ALA A 323 -4.89 -16.15 -5.62
CA ALA A 323 -6.06 -15.41 -5.20
C ALA A 323 -7.27 -15.78 -6.08
N ARG A 324 -8.47 -15.77 -5.48
CA ARG A 324 -9.74 -15.99 -6.16
C ARG A 324 -10.57 -14.71 -6.17
N PRO A 325 -11.23 -14.35 -7.27
CA PRO A 325 -12.05 -13.15 -7.33
C PRO A 325 -13.34 -13.31 -6.50
N VAL A 326 -13.76 -12.21 -5.87
CA VAL A 326 -15.03 -12.12 -5.11
C VAL A 326 -16.00 -11.17 -5.78
N ALA A 327 -15.53 -9.99 -6.18
CA ALA A 327 -16.36 -8.98 -6.80
C ALA A 327 -15.56 -8.16 -7.81
N ARG A 328 -16.18 -7.84 -8.94
CA ARG A 328 -15.69 -6.89 -9.94
C ARG A 328 -16.19 -5.50 -9.60
N LEU A 329 -15.27 -4.54 -9.55
CA LEU A 329 -15.55 -3.13 -9.27
C LEU A 329 -15.33 -2.32 -10.54
N ARG A 330 -16.29 -1.49 -10.92
CA ARG A 330 -16.24 -0.63 -12.10
C ARG A 330 -16.14 0.83 -11.69
N PRO A 331 -15.07 1.56 -12.04
CA PRO A 331 -14.98 2.98 -11.73
C PRO A 331 -16.04 3.77 -12.49
N PHE A 332 -16.56 4.81 -11.87
CA PHE A 332 -17.41 5.81 -12.54
C PHE A 332 -16.99 7.25 -12.23
N ALA A 333 -16.21 7.48 -11.17
CA ALA A 333 -15.57 8.76 -10.89
C ALA A 333 -14.20 8.57 -10.23
N VAL A 334 -13.22 9.40 -10.60
CA VAL A 334 -11.88 9.39 -10.02
C VAL A 334 -11.37 10.81 -9.79
N LEU A 335 -10.67 11.04 -8.68
CA LEU A 335 -9.85 12.22 -8.43
C LEU A 335 -8.38 11.82 -8.47
N ASN A 336 -7.60 12.35 -9.42
CA ASN A 336 -6.16 12.08 -9.55
C ASN A 336 -5.33 13.25 -10.09
#